data_AF-E1A4B6-F1
#
_entry.id   AF-E1A4B6-F1
#
_cell.length_a   1.000
_cell.length_b   1.000
_cell.length_c   1.000
_cell.angle_alpha   90.00
_cell.angle_beta   90.00
_cell.angle_gamma   90.00
#
_symmetry.space_group_name_H-M   'P 1'
#
loop_
_entity.id
_entity.type
_entity.pdbx_description
1 polymer ?
#
loop_
_entity_poly.entity_id
_entity_poly.type
_entity_poly.pdbx_seq_one_letter_code
_entity_poly.pdbx_strand_id
1 'polypeptide(L)'
;SLRLTFHDAIGFSPMLFREGKFGGGGADGSIMHFAEIETNFHANLGVDDIVETQRPFALKHEVSFADFIQFAGAVGVSNCAGGPRLEFLTGRSNVTLPSPDLLVPEPSDLTDTIFARMGDAGFTPNEVVDLLISHTVAAQDHVDPTIPGTPFDSTPSDFDAQFFVETLLTGTLFPGNGSNVGEVMSPLAGEIRILSDFEIARDARTA
;
A
#
# COMPACT_ATOMS: atom_id res chain seq x y z
N SER A 1 4.10 -5.43 -6.79
CA SER A 1 2.75 -5.49 -7.41
C SER A 1 1.62 -5.33 -6.41
N LEU A 2 1.60 -6.05 -5.28
CA LEU A 2 0.52 -5.93 -4.28
C LEU A 2 0.38 -4.49 -3.74
N ARG A 3 1.48 -3.81 -3.38
CA ARG A 3 1.45 -2.38 -3.03
C ARG A 3 0.79 -1.52 -4.13
N LEU A 4 1.13 -1.76 -5.40
CA LEU A 4 0.60 -0.95 -6.51
C LEU A 4 -0.93 -1.06 -6.65
N THR A 5 -1.55 -2.18 -6.27
CA THR A 5 -3.02 -2.29 -6.31
C THR A 5 -3.69 -1.32 -5.35
N PHE A 6 -3.10 -1.11 -4.17
CA PHE A 6 -3.60 -0.15 -3.19
C PHE A 6 -3.39 1.29 -3.66
N HIS A 7 -2.18 1.62 -4.14
CA HIS A 7 -1.85 2.98 -4.55
C HIS A 7 -2.67 3.46 -5.76
N ASP A 8 -3.00 2.56 -6.70
CA ASP A 8 -3.98 2.85 -7.76
C ASP A 8 -5.40 3.00 -7.17
N ALA A 9 -5.87 2.01 -6.40
CA ALA A 9 -7.26 1.92 -6.00
C ALA A 9 -7.70 2.98 -4.97
N ILE A 10 -6.82 3.41 -4.07
CA ILE A 10 -7.17 4.30 -2.96
C ILE A 10 -7.29 5.77 -3.38
N GLY A 11 -6.88 6.10 -4.61
CA GLY A 11 -7.12 7.37 -5.30
C GLY A 11 -8.60 7.58 -5.65
N PHE A 12 -9.49 7.50 -4.66
CA PHE A 12 -10.94 7.63 -4.79
C PHE A 12 -11.54 8.29 -3.54
N SER A 13 -12.18 9.45 -3.70
CA SER A 13 -12.76 10.24 -2.62
C SER A 13 -14.19 10.71 -2.96
N PRO A 14 -15.23 10.00 -2.47
CA PRO A 14 -16.61 10.47 -2.48
C PRO A 14 -16.79 11.85 -1.84
N MET A 15 -16.04 12.17 -0.79
CA MET A 15 -16.07 13.49 -0.16
C MET A 15 -15.67 14.61 -1.12
N LEU A 16 -14.58 14.47 -1.87
CA LEU A 16 -14.17 15.46 -2.86
C LEU A 16 -15.24 15.66 -3.96
N PHE A 17 -15.87 14.57 -4.43
CA PHE A 17 -16.98 14.67 -5.37
C PHE A 17 -18.17 15.47 -4.81
N ARG A 18 -18.51 15.30 -3.53
CA ARG A 18 -19.58 16.07 -2.87
C ARG A 18 -19.23 17.56 -2.75
N GLU A 19 -17.96 17.90 -2.71
CA GLU A 19 -17.45 19.28 -2.75
C GLU A 19 -17.38 19.87 -4.17
N GLY A 20 -17.77 19.11 -5.20
CA GLY A 20 -17.68 19.54 -6.60
C GLY A 20 -16.25 19.49 -7.16
N LYS A 21 -15.34 18.74 -6.52
CA LYS A 21 -13.97 18.49 -7.00
C LYS A 21 -13.88 17.07 -7.57
N PHE A 22 -12.90 16.85 -8.44
CA PHE A 22 -12.58 15.48 -8.87
C PHE A 22 -11.95 14.72 -7.70
N GLY A 23 -12.50 13.56 -7.36
CA GLY A 23 -12.06 12.73 -6.23
C GLY A 23 -11.14 11.57 -6.60
N GLY A 24 -10.69 11.47 -7.86
CA GLY A 24 -9.97 10.29 -8.36
C GLY A 24 -10.92 9.17 -8.80
N GLY A 25 -10.44 8.30 -9.70
CA GLY A 25 -11.25 7.23 -10.30
C GLY A 25 -11.14 5.86 -9.62
N GLY A 26 -10.30 5.75 -8.58
CA GLY A 26 -10.07 4.49 -7.86
C GLY A 26 -9.24 3.52 -8.67
N ALA A 27 -9.61 2.23 -8.67
CA ALA A 27 -8.89 1.21 -9.43
C ALA A 27 -9.12 1.38 -10.94
N ASP A 28 -8.42 2.33 -11.55
CA ASP A 28 -8.63 2.80 -12.91
C ASP A 28 -7.32 2.87 -13.73
N GLY A 29 -6.19 2.48 -13.13
CA GLY A 29 -4.88 2.45 -13.78
C GLY A 29 -4.28 3.84 -13.99
N SER A 30 -4.85 4.88 -13.36
CA SER A 30 -4.38 6.27 -13.43
C SER A 30 -2.92 6.40 -13.01
N ILE A 31 -2.49 5.68 -11.97
CA ILE A 31 -1.10 5.69 -11.49
C ILE A 31 -0.09 5.21 -12.56
N MET A 32 -0.52 4.34 -13.48
CA MET A 32 0.30 3.87 -14.60
C MET A 32 0.10 4.73 -15.86
N HIS A 33 -1.10 5.27 -16.07
CA HIS A 33 -1.39 6.12 -17.21
C HIS A 33 -0.71 7.48 -17.09
N PHE A 34 -0.76 8.08 -15.90
CA PHE A 34 -0.23 9.39 -15.53
C PHE A 34 0.94 9.28 -14.56
N ALA A 35 1.82 8.29 -14.78
CA ALA A 35 2.91 8.00 -13.87
C ALA A 35 3.81 9.23 -13.63
N GLU A 36 4.04 10.04 -14.66
CA GLU A 36 4.80 11.29 -14.56
C GLU A 36 4.19 12.33 -13.59
N ILE A 37 2.93 12.16 -13.18
CA ILE A 37 2.28 12.96 -12.15
C ILE A 37 2.24 12.18 -10.84
N GLU A 38 1.59 11.02 -10.83
CA GLU A 38 1.21 10.35 -9.59
C GLU A 38 2.38 9.71 -8.86
N THR A 39 3.41 9.21 -9.56
CA THR A 39 4.58 8.61 -8.90
C THR A 39 5.51 9.66 -8.29
N ASN A 40 5.25 10.95 -8.54
CA ASN A 40 5.94 12.07 -7.89
C ASN A 40 5.26 12.53 -6.59
N PHE A 41 4.07 12.01 -6.25
CA PHE A 41 3.46 12.25 -4.95
C PHE A 41 4.28 11.59 -3.85
N HIS A 42 4.44 12.27 -2.71
CA HIS A 42 5.31 11.79 -1.63
C HIS A 42 4.88 10.40 -1.11
N ALA A 43 3.56 10.18 -0.96
CA ALA A 43 3.03 8.89 -0.55
C ALA A 43 3.28 7.76 -1.57
N ASN A 44 3.53 8.09 -2.84
CA ASN A 44 3.78 7.14 -3.93
C ASN A 44 5.26 6.85 -4.18
N LEU A 45 6.18 7.35 -3.34
CA LEU A 45 7.62 7.10 -3.52
C LEU A 45 7.92 5.59 -3.67
N GLY A 46 8.71 5.27 -4.70
CA GLY A 46 9.14 3.91 -5.04
C GLY A 46 8.15 3.06 -5.85
N VAL A 47 6.98 3.58 -6.24
CA VAL A 47 6.06 2.83 -7.11
C VAL A 47 6.40 2.97 -8.60
N ASP A 48 7.24 3.93 -8.97
CA ASP A 48 7.66 4.18 -10.35
C ASP A 48 8.38 2.98 -10.98
N ASP A 49 9.29 2.32 -10.25
CA ASP A 49 10.00 1.13 -10.74
C ASP A 49 9.03 0.00 -11.15
N ILE A 50 8.06 -0.30 -10.28
CA ILE A 50 7.08 -1.35 -10.58
C ILE A 50 6.08 -0.92 -11.67
N VAL A 51 5.72 0.36 -11.75
CA VAL A 51 4.89 0.89 -12.84
C VAL A 51 5.59 0.72 -14.18
N GLU A 52 6.85 1.12 -14.30
CA GLU A 52 7.62 0.99 -15.55
C GLU A 52 7.96 -0.46 -15.88
N THR A 53 8.10 -1.32 -14.88
CA THR A 53 8.24 -2.77 -15.08
C THR A 53 6.96 -3.40 -15.63
N GLN A 54 5.79 -3.00 -15.14
CA GLN A 54 4.50 -3.58 -15.54
C GLN A 54 3.96 -3.03 -16.88
N ARG A 55 4.15 -1.73 -17.15
CA ARG A 55 3.57 -1.01 -18.30
C ARG A 55 3.81 -1.71 -19.65
N PRO A 56 5.02 -2.21 -19.99
CA PRO A 56 5.26 -2.90 -21.26
C PRO A 56 4.43 -4.17 -21.44
N PHE A 57 4.11 -4.88 -20.35
CA PHE A 57 3.28 -6.08 -20.41
C PHE A 57 1.82 -5.74 -20.66
N ALA A 58 1.26 -4.74 -19.98
CA ALA A 58 -0.10 -4.28 -20.23
C ALA A 58 -0.28 -3.84 -21.69
N LEU A 59 0.66 -3.05 -22.21
CA LEU A 59 0.67 -2.60 -23.61
C LEU A 59 0.81 -3.77 -24.59
N LYS A 60 1.75 -4.69 -24.35
CA LYS A 60 1.99 -5.85 -25.22
C LYS A 60 0.77 -6.79 -25.30
N HIS A 61 0.02 -6.91 -24.22
CA HIS A 61 -1.15 -7.77 -24.13
C HIS A 61 -2.47 -7.07 -24.42
N GLU A 62 -2.43 -5.77 -24.78
CA GLU A 62 -3.61 -4.96 -25.11
C GLU A 62 -4.71 -5.00 -24.03
N VAL A 63 -4.29 -5.03 -22.76
CA VAL A 63 -5.19 -4.96 -21.59
C VAL A 63 -5.13 -3.57 -20.96
N SER A 64 -6.19 -3.17 -20.24
CA SER A 64 -6.17 -1.91 -19.51
C SER A 64 -5.13 -1.93 -18.40
N PHE A 65 -4.57 -0.78 -18.09
CA PHE A 65 -3.57 -0.65 -17.02
C PHE A 65 -4.14 -1.07 -15.67
N ALA A 66 -5.38 -0.68 -15.40
CA ALA A 66 -6.09 -1.03 -14.18
C ALA A 66 -6.31 -2.55 -14.04
N ASP A 67 -6.77 -3.21 -15.11
CA ASP A 67 -6.95 -4.66 -15.09
C ASP A 67 -5.59 -5.36 -14.91
N PHE A 68 -4.52 -4.86 -15.54
CA PHE A 68 -3.18 -5.42 -15.37
C PHE A 68 -2.65 -5.26 -13.94
N ILE A 69 -2.80 -4.08 -13.32
CA ILE A 69 -2.36 -3.83 -11.95
C ILE A 69 -3.04 -4.81 -10.98
N GLN A 70 -4.37 -4.92 -11.05
CA GLN A 70 -5.14 -5.82 -10.19
C GLN A 70 -4.82 -7.29 -10.47
N PHE A 71 -4.62 -7.66 -11.73
CA PHE A 71 -4.17 -9.00 -12.13
C PHE A 71 -2.80 -9.34 -11.52
N ALA A 72 -1.82 -8.43 -11.65
CA ALA A 72 -0.47 -8.64 -11.16
C ALA A 72 -0.41 -8.74 -9.63
N GLY A 73 -1.27 -8.00 -8.91
CA GLY A 73 -1.43 -8.15 -7.47
C GLY A 73 -2.02 -9.51 -7.08
N ALA A 74 -3.13 -9.91 -7.71
CA ALA A 74 -3.79 -11.19 -7.45
C ALA A 74 -2.91 -12.41 -7.76
N VAL A 75 -2.21 -12.39 -8.91
CA VAL A 75 -1.23 -13.44 -9.26
C VAL A 75 -0.04 -13.40 -8.31
N GLY A 76 0.48 -12.21 -8.02
CA GLY A 76 1.65 -12.04 -7.15
C GLY A 76 1.44 -12.65 -5.77
N VAL A 77 0.32 -12.30 -5.10
CA VAL A 77 0.05 -12.81 -3.76
C VAL A 77 -0.28 -14.31 -3.76
N SER A 78 -0.80 -14.87 -4.87
CA SER A 78 -1.02 -16.31 -4.99
C SER A 78 0.26 -17.15 -5.04
N ASN A 79 1.42 -16.51 -5.23
CA ASN A 79 2.73 -17.17 -5.18
C ASN A 79 3.31 -17.27 -3.76
N CYS A 80 2.77 -16.52 -2.81
CA CYS A 80 3.19 -16.55 -1.41
C CYS A 80 2.68 -17.82 -0.73
N ALA A 81 3.45 -18.43 0.17
CA ALA A 81 2.98 -19.60 0.89
C ALA A 81 1.78 -19.22 1.78
N GLY A 82 0.64 -19.90 1.67
CA GLY A 82 -0.58 -19.50 2.40
C GLY A 82 -1.30 -18.28 1.80
N GLY A 83 -0.82 -17.75 0.66
CA GLY A 83 -1.39 -16.58 0.01
C GLY A 83 -2.85 -16.75 -0.42
N PRO A 84 -3.66 -15.68 -0.39
CA PRO A 84 -5.05 -15.73 -0.80
C PRO A 84 -5.18 -15.92 -2.31
N ARG A 85 -6.31 -16.50 -2.71
CA ARG A 85 -6.75 -16.48 -4.10
C ARG A 85 -7.78 -15.37 -4.28
N LEU A 86 -7.29 -14.18 -4.62
CA LEU A 86 -8.14 -13.00 -4.83
C LEU A 86 -9.05 -13.17 -6.06
N GLU A 87 -10.23 -12.56 -5.99
CA GLU A 87 -11.10 -12.41 -7.16
C GLU A 87 -10.41 -11.52 -8.20
N PHE A 88 -10.56 -11.86 -9.47
CA PHE A 88 -10.07 -11.05 -10.57
C PHE A 88 -11.21 -10.77 -11.56
N LEU A 89 -11.62 -9.50 -11.63
CA LEU A 89 -12.60 -8.98 -12.57
C LEU A 89 -11.91 -8.08 -13.59
N THR A 90 -12.42 -8.05 -14.82
CA THR A 90 -11.89 -7.25 -15.94
C THR A 90 -12.94 -6.31 -16.51
N GLY A 91 -12.50 -5.34 -17.31
CA GLY A 91 -13.37 -4.41 -18.04
C GLY A 91 -13.18 -2.96 -17.64
N ARG A 92 -12.12 -2.63 -16.88
CA ARG A 92 -11.81 -1.24 -16.52
C ARG A 92 -11.31 -0.48 -17.74
N SER A 93 -11.76 0.77 -17.89
CA SER A 93 -11.37 1.66 -18.98
C SER A 93 -10.01 2.30 -18.71
N ASN A 94 -9.20 2.51 -19.76
CA ASN A 94 -8.01 3.36 -19.69
C ASN A 94 -8.34 4.87 -19.74
N VAL A 95 -9.59 5.25 -20.03
CA VAL A 95 -10.01 6.65 -20.07
C VAL A 95 -10.31 7.11 -18.65
N THR A 96 -9.37 7.84 -18.06
CA THR A 96 -9.49 8.43 -16.72
C THR A 96 -8.70 9.77 -16.62
N LEU A 97 -8.56 10.31 -15.41
CA LEU A 97 -7.80 11.50 -15.06
C LEU A 97 -6.81 11.16 -13.92
N PRO A 98 -5.71 11.91 -13.75
CA PRO A 98 -4.78 11.64 -12.66
C PRO A 98 -5.47 11.81 -11.31
N SER A 99 -5.16 10.91 -10.37
CA SER A 99 -5.65 11.02 -9.00
C SER A 99 -5.22 12.36 -8.37
N PRO A 100 -6.08 13.01 -7.56
CA PRO A 100 -5.62 14.03 -6.63
C PRO A 100 -4.53 13.48 -5.71
N ASP A 101 -3.56 14.33 -5.36
CA ASP A 101 -2.57 14.04 -4.31
C ASP A 101 -3.24 13.98 -2.92
N LEU A 102 -2.51 13.49 -1.92
CA LEU A 102 -2.92 13.36 -0.51
C LEU A 102 -4.08 12.38 -0.28
N LEU A 103 -4.33 11.48 -1.24
CA LEU A 103 -5.33 10.42 -1.15
C LEU A 103 -4.73 9.08 -0.68
N VAL A 104 -3.42 8.90 -0.72
CA VAL A 104 -2.75 7.69 -0.21
C VAL A 104 -2.25 7.97 1.22
N PRO A 105 -2.62 7.15 2.22
CA PRO A 105 -2.10 7.28 3.58
C PRO A 105 -0.58 7.18 3.66
N GLU A 106 0.02 7.95 4.56
CA GLU A 106 1.46 7.94 4.82
C GLU A 106 1.79 7.19 6.11
N PRO A 107 2.99 6.59 6.22
CA PRO A 107 3.39 5.85 7.42
C PRO A 107 3.43 6.70 8.69
N SER A 108 3.57 8.03 8.54
CA SER A 108 3.58 9.01 9.63
C SER A 108 2.21 9.58 9.97
N ASP A 109 1.16 9.23 9.24
CA ASP A 109 -0.19 9.72 9.52
C ASP A 109 -0.71 9.19 10.86
N LEU A 110 -1.52 10.01 11.52
CA LEU A 110 -2.23 9.60 12.73
C LEU A 110 -3.30 8.54 12.39
N THR A 111 -3.55 7.61 13.30
CA THR A 111 -4.59 6.57 13.14
C THR A 111 -5.96 7.15 12.78
N ASP A 112 -6.34 8.28 13.38
CA ASP A 112 -7.59 8.99 13.03
C ASP A 112 -7.62 9.45 11.57
N THR A 113 -6.51 9.97 11.07
CA THR A 113 -6.37 10.41 9.68
C THR A 113 -6.49 9.22 8.73
N ILE A 114 -5.81 8.11 9.04
CA ILE A 114 -5.85 6.88 8.23
C ILE A 114 -7.27 6.33 8.18
N PHE A 115 -7.93 6.15 9.33
CA PHE A 115 -9.30 5.62 9.34
C PHE A 115 -10.31 6.56 8.69
N ALA A 116 -10.15 7.89 8.81
CA ALA A 116 -10.98 8.83 8.08
C ALA A 116 -10.77 8.73 6.55
N ARG A 117 -9.51 8.62 6.10
CA ARG A 117 -9.16 8.48 4.68
C ARG A 117 -9.72 7.19 4.09
N MET A 118 -9.47 6.07 4.77
CA MET A 118 -9.97 4.75 4.38
C MET A 118 -11.50 4.68 4.45
N GLY A 119 -12.11 5.33 5.45
CA GLY A 119 -13.56 5.44 5.59
C GLY A 119 -14.22 6.22 4.45
N ASP A 120 -13.61 7.31 3.97
CA ASP A 120 -14.06 8.00 2.76
C ASP A 120 -13.99 7.08 1.53
N ALA A 121 -12.94 6.27 1.40
CA ALA A 121 -12.83 5.27 0.34
C ALA A 121 -13.78 4.07 0.50
N GLY A 122 -14.46 3.93 1.64
CA GLY A 122 -15.50 2.92 1.88
C GLY A 122 -15.11 1.78 2.83
N PHE A 123 -13.99 1.88 3.55
CA PHE A 123 -13.52 0.82 4.47
C PHE A 123 -13.78 1.16 5.94
N THR A 124 -14.23 0.15 6.70
CA THR A 124 -14.28 0.20 8.16
C THR A 124 -12.88 0.00 8.77
N PRO A 125 -12.65 0.39 10.04
CA PRO A 125 -11.36 0.15 10.70
C PRO A 125 -10.92 -1.32 10.69
N ASN A 126 -11.86 -2.27 10.82
CA ASN A 126 -11.53 -3.70 10.73
C ASN A 126 -11.06 -4.10 9.32
N GLU A 127 -11.71 -3.58 8.28
CA GLU A 127 -11.27 -3.83 6.89
C GLU A 127 -9.90 -3.18 6.61
N VAL A 128 -9.55 -2.08 7.28
CA VAL A 128 -8.19 -1.52 7.22
C VAL A 128 -7.18 -2.51 7.78
N VAL A 129 -7.45 -3.10 8.95
CA VAL A 129 -6.58 -4.15 9.52
C VAL A 129 -6.49 -5.36 8.60
N ASP A 130 -7.62 -5.81 8.04
CA ASP A 130 -7.66 -6.92 7.09
C ASP A 130 -6.83 -6.64 5.83
N LEU A 131 -6.74 -5.39 5.37
CA LEU A 131 -5.91 -5.00 4.22
C LEU A 131 -4.42 -4.86 4.60
N LEU A 132 -4.11 -4.46 5.84
CA LEU A 132 -2.74 -4.35 6.34
C LEU A 132 -2.02 -5.69 6.44
N ILE A 133 -2.73 -6.83 6.39
CA ILE A 133 -2.09 -8.14 6.24
C ILE A 133 -1.16 -8.21 5.02
N SER A 134 -1.37 -7.36 4.01
CA SER A 134 -0.44 -7.24 2.88
C SER A 134 1.00 -6.95 3.30
N HIS A 135 1.23 -6.38 4.49
CA HIS A 135 2.55 -6.13 5.05
C HIS A 135 3.30 -7.41 5.45
N THR A 136 2.63 -8.55 5.60
CA THR A 136 3.28 -9.85 5.88
C THR A 136 4.11 -10.39 4.70
N VAL A 137 3.89 -9.86 3.50
CA VAL A 137 4.68 -10.20 2.29
C VAL A 137 5.26 -8.94 1.67
N ALA A 138 5.83 -8.07 2.51
CA ALA A 138 6.31 -6.76 2.10
C ALA A 138 7.60 -6.34 2.83
N ALA A 139 8.23 -5.33 2.22
CA ALA A 139 9.42 -4.66 2.71
C ALA A 139 9.40 -3.18 2.30
N GLN A 140 10.28 -2.39 2.89
CA GLN A 140 10.45 -0.98 2.56
C GLN A 140 11.74 -0.72 1.79
N ASP A 141 11.71 0.25 0.87
CA ASP A 141 12.90 0.77 0.19
C ASP A 141 13.19 2.26 0.47
N HIS A 142 12.17 3.02 0.90
CA HIS A 142 12.22 4.49 0.96
C HIS A 142 11.90 5.09 2.33
N VAL A 143 11.51 4.29 3.33
CA VAL A 143 11.37 4.77 4.70
C VAL A 143 12.76 4.99 5.30
N ASP A 144 13.63 3.97 5.25
CA ASP A 144 15.06 4.11 5.48
C ASP A 144 15.83 3.69 4.21
N PRO A 145 16.24 4.67 3.37
CA PRO A 145 16.99 4.39 2.14
C PRO A 145 18.38 3.79 2.36
N THR A 146 18.88 3.70 3.60
CA THR A 146 20.18 3.07 3.91
C THR A 146 20.09 1.55 4.03
N ILE A 147 18.88 1.00 4.15
CA ILE A 147 18.59 -0.43 4.31
C ILE A 147 17.38 -0.88 3.46
N PRO A 148 17.40 -0.67 2.13
CA PRO A 148 16.30 -1.08 1.26
C PRO A 148 16.07 -2.60 1.30
N GLY A 149 14.83 -3.04 1.12
CA GLY A 149 14.41 -4.42 1.22
C GLY A 149 14.26 -4.96 2.64
N THR A 150 14.27 -4.10 3.67
CA THR A 150 14.05 -4.53 5.06
C THR A 150 12.55 -4.85 5.27
N PRO A 151 12.19 -6.08 5.67
CA PRO A 151 10.81 -6.54 5.76
C PRO A 151 10.08 -6.02 7.01
N PHE A 152 8.74 -6.06 6.97
CA PHE A 152 7.88 -5.71 8.11
C PHE A 152 7.62 -6.88 9.07
N ASP A 153 7.99 -8.09 8.68
CA ASP A 153 8.00 -9.27 9.54
C ASP A 153 9.17 -10.22 9.21
N SER A 154 9.30 -11.29 9.98
CA SER A 154 10.36 -12.28 9.81
C SER A 154 10.18 -13.25 8.65
N THR A 155 9.03 -13.22 7.96
CA THR A 155 8.61 -14.22 6.95
C THR A 155 8.02 -13.56 5.68
N PRO A 156 8.72 -12.64 5.00
CA PRO A 156 8.17 -11.79 3.93
C PRO A 156 7.79 -12.53 2.62
N SER A 157 7.87 -13.86 2.58
CA SER A 157 7.43 -14.71 1.47
C SER A 157 6.27 -15.65 1.86
N ASP A 158 5.92 -15.69 3.14
CA ASP A 158 4.83 -16.49 3.67
C ASP A 158 3.69 -15.52 4.05
N PHE A 159 2.50 -15.78 3.53
CA PHE A 159 1.31 -15.03 3.87
C PHE A 159 0.71 -15.59 5.16
N ASP A 160 1.26 -15.17 6.30
CA ASP A 160 0.89 -15.68 7.62
C ASP A 160 0.50 -14.54 8.57
N ALA A 161 0.59 -14.77 9.88
CA ALA A 161 0.20 -13.79 10.91
C ALA A 161 1.40 -13.19 11.65
N GLN A 162 2.64 -13.44 11.21
CA GLN A 162 3.85 -12.95 11.87
C GLN A 162 3.88 -11.43 11.92
N PHE A 163 3.49 -10.74 10.84
CA PHE A 163 3.28 -9.29 10.86
C PHE A 163 2.42 -8.81 12.05
N PHE A 164 1.27 -9.43 12.29
CA PHE A 164 0.40 -9.04 13.41
C PHE A 164 1.00 -9.39 14.78
N VAL A 165 1.73 -10.50 14.89
CA VAL A 165 2.40 -10.89 16.14
C VAL A 165 3.56 -9.96 16.46
N GLU A 166 4.42 -9.71 15.48
CA GLU A 166 5.67 -8.99 15.63
C GLU A 166 5.43 -7.50 15.84
N THR A 167 4.45 -6.89 15.17
CA THR A 167 4.04 -5.49 15.41
C THR A 167 3.57 -5.22 16.85
N LEU A 168 3.04 -6.22 17.55
CA LEU A 168 2.63 -6.12 18.96
C LEU A 168 3.81 -6.18 19.94
N LEU A 169 4.96 -6.72 19.54
CA LEU A 169 6.15 -6.78 20.39
C LEU A 169 6.68 -5.39 20.74
N THR A 170 7.35 -5.28 21.89
CA THR A 170 8.04 -4.06 22.30
C THR A 170 9.19 -3.77 21.33
N GLY A 171 9.20 -2.58 20.73
CA GLY A 171 10.32 -2.12 19.91
C GLY A 171 11.56 -1.88 20.77
N THR A 172 12.72 -2.39 20.33
CA THR A 172 13.97 -2.33 21.10
C THR A 172 15.14 -1.72 20.34
N LEU A 173 15.03 -1.61 19.01
CA LEU A 173 16.09 -1.10 18.15
C LEU A 173 15.52 -0.46 16.88
N PHE A 174 16.31 0.37 16.21
CA PHE A 174 16.09 0.69 14.80
C PHE A 174 17.03 -0.20 13.98
N PRO A 175 16.56 -0.85 12.89
CA PRO A 175 17.42 -1.67 12.04
C PRO A 175 18.46 -0.82 11.29
N GLY A 176 18.15 0.45 11.04
CA GLY A 176 19.02 1.46 10.43
C GLY A 176 19.46 2.52 11.42
N ASN A 177 19.31 3.80 11.05
CA ASN A 177 19.81 4.93 11.83
C ASN A 177 18.78 5.56 12.80
N GLY A 178 17.49 5.24 12.64
CA GLY A 178 16.39 5.72 13.50
C GLY A 178 16.05 7.20 13.40
N SER A 179 16.43 7.87 12.30
CA SER A 179 16.15 9.30 12.06
C SER A 179 15.03 9.56 11.06
N ASN A 180 14.38 8.50 10.57
CA ASN A 180 13.44 8.58 9.47
C ASN A 180 12.01 8.92 9.93
N VAL A 181 11.31 9.71 9.12
CA VAL A 181 9.91 10.07 9.38
C VAL A 181 9.02 8.85 9.16
N GLY A 182 8.14 8.57 10.12
CA GLY A 182 7.23 7.42 10.05
C GLY A 182 7.87 6.07 10.42
N GLU A 183 9.13 6.03 10.86
CA GLU A 183 9.79 4.84 11.41
C GLU A 183 9.74 4.86 12.95
N VAL A 184 9.53 3.68 13.57
CA VAL A 184 9.64 3.48 15.01
C VAL A 184 10.51 2.26 15.31
N MET A 185 10.91 2.09 16.58
CA MET A 185 11.72 0.94 16.96
C MET A 185 11.01 -0.39 16.63
N SER A 186 11.75 -1.24 15.94
CA SER A 186 11.43 -2.62 15.61
C SER A 186 11.78 -3.56 16.78
N PRO A 187 11.11 -4.71 16.93
CA PRO A 187 11.38 -5.69 17.97
C PRO A 187 12.55 -6.63 17.61
N LEU A 188 12.87 -6.77 16.32
CA LEU A 188 13.82 -7.77 15.81
C LEU A 188 14.90 -7.12 14.93
N ALA A 189 16.11 -7.68 15.00
CA ALA A 189 17.20 -7.25 14.14
C ALA A 189 16.91 -7.66 12.69
N GLY A 190 16.95 -6.69 11.77
CA GLY A 190 16.64 -6.91 10.36
C GLY A 190 15.15 -6.81 10.01
N GLU A 191 14.30 -6.42 10.95
CA GLU A 191 12.90 -6.04 10.71
C GLU A 191 12.77 -4.53 10.87
N ILE A 192 11.93 -3.88 10.08
CA ILE A 192 11.56 -2.46 10.25
C ILE A 192 10.10 -2.35 10.68
N ARG A 193 9.79 -1.31 11.45
CA ARG A 193 8.43 -1.00 11.86
C ARG A 193 8.08 0.45 11.54
N ILE A 194 6.94 0.65 10.89
CA ILE A 194 6.41 1.99 10.65
C ILE A 194 5.45 2.43 11.77
N LEU A 195 5.33 3.74 11.96
CA LEU A 195 4.54 4.35 13.03
C LEU A 195 3.06 3.97 12.92
N SER A 196 2.47 4.06 11.72
CA SER A 196 1.07 3.70 11.47
C SER A 196 0.73 2.28 11.90
N ASP A 197 1.51 1.27 11.50
CA ASP A 197 1.32 -0.13 11.92
C ASP A 197 1.40 -0.28 13.44
N PHE A 198 2.39 0.39 14.06
CA PHE A 198 2.57 0.36 15.51
C PHE A 198 1.36 0.92 16.27
N GLU A 199 0.83 2.06 15.82
CA GLU A 199 -0.30 2.74 16.45
C GLU A 199 -1.62 2.00 16.18
N ILE A 200 -1.87 1.55 14.94
CA ILE A 200 -3.09 0.81 14.58
C ILE A 200 -3.20 -0.50 15.38
N ALA A 201 -2.09 -1.21 15.58
CA ALA A 201 -2.05 -2.43 16.38
C ALA A 201 -2.38 -2.22 17.88
N ARG A 202 -2.47 -0.96 18.34
CA ARG A 202 -2.71 -0.58 19.74
C ARG A 202 -3.94 0.31 19.92
N ASP A 203 -4.56 0.72 18.83
CA ASP A 203 -5.74 1.57 18.87
C ASP A 203 -6.98 0.79 19.32
N ALA A 204 -7.76 1.32 20.25
CA ALA A 204 -8.92 0.64 20.83
C ALA A 204 -10.04 0.30 19.83
N ARG A 205 -10.02 0.86 18.61
CA ARG A 205 -10.96 0.52 17.53
C ARG A 205 -10.60 -0.78 16.81
N THR A 206 -9.35 -1.21 16.90
CA THR A 206 -8.77 -2.28 16.06
C THR A 206 -7.93 -3.31 16.83
N ALA A 207 -7.54 -3.02 18.08
CA ALA A 207 -6.75 -3.90 18.96
C ALA A 207 -7.55 -5.02 19.65
#